data_AF-A0A7X7GHW2-F1
#
_entry.id   AF-A0A7X7GHW2-F1
#
_cell.length_a   1.000
_cell.length_b   1.000
_cell.length_c   1.000
_cell.angle_alpha   90.00
_cell.angle_beta   90.00
_cell.angle_gamma   90.00
#
_symmetry.space_group_name_H-M   'P 1'
#
loop_
_entity.id
_entity.type
_entity.pdbx_description
1 polymer ?
#
loop_
_entity_poly.entity_id
_entity_poly.type
_entity_poly.pdbx_seq_one_letter_code
_entity_poly.pdbx_strand_id
1 'polypeptide(L)'
;MTVSSTPNRWVRYLVFGAAGLLLLVMGAALRPVLIPASSTDSEGVSLSAVDIGFAQDMSVHHEQALFISQNLDDNVSPVVYQLAQQIIAKQTAEIGTLRGWLMLVDAPLSSADPM
;
A
#
# COMPACT_ATOMS: atom_id res chain seq x y z
N MET A 1 52.18 -48.28 -23.82
CA MET A 1 52.25 -47.10 -22.92
C MET A 1 50.88 -46.46 -22.88
N THR A 2 50.12 -46.64 -21.79
CA THR A 2 48.86 -45.94 -21.55
C THR A 2 49.03 -45.11 -20.28
N VAL A 3 49.13 -43.79 -20.41
CA VAL A 3 49.14 -42.87 -19.27
C VAL A 3 47.69 -42.70 -18.81
N SER A 4 47.34 -43.26 -17.66
CA SER A 4 46.07 -42.96 -16.99
C SER A 4 46.24 -41.67 -16.18
N SER A 5 45.90 -40.53 -16.78
CA SER A 5 45.79 -39.26 -16.06
C SER A 5 44.53 -39.30 -15.19
N THR A 6 44.69 -39.48 -13.88
CA THR A 6 43.56 -39.30 -12.95
C THR A 6 43.16 -37.82 -12.97
N PRO A 7 41.88 -37.49 -13.20
CA PRO A 7 41.45 -36.10 -13.23
C PRO A 7 41.72 -35.45 -11.87
N ASN A 8 42.46 -34.33 -11.90
CA ASN A 8 42.80 -33.50 -10.75
C ASN A 8 41.54 -33.12 -9.95
N ARG A 9 41.62 -33.28 -8.62
CA ARG A 9 40.50 -33.02 -7.70
C ARG A 9 39.91 -31.62 -7.86
N TRP A 10 40.74 -30.64 -8.25
CA TRP A 10 40.33 -29.27 -8.56
C TRP A 10 39.41 -29.16 -9.78
N VAL A 11 39.65 -29.91 -10.85
CA VAL A 11 38.72 -29.96 -12.01
C VAL A 11 37.40 -30.59 -11.60
N ARG A 12 37.41 -31.59 -10.71
CA ARG A 12 36.16 -32.15 -10.19
C ARG A 12 35.34 -31.10 -9.44
N TYR A 13 35.97 -30.30 -8.57
CA TYR A 13 35.27 -29.20 -7.89
C TYR A 13 34.76 -28.13 -8.84
N LEU A 14 35.53 -27.76 -9.87
CA LEU A 14 35.09 -26.81 -10.90
C LEU A 14 33.90 -27.34 -11.70
N VAL A 15 33.91 -28.63 -12.07
CA VAL A 15 32.80 -29.27 -12.78
C VAL A 15 31.55 -29.33 -11.92
N PHE A 16 31.66 -29.72 -10.64
CA PHE A 16 30.51 -29.73 -9.73
C PHE A 16 29.98 -28.32 -9.45
N GLY A 17 30.86 -27.34 -9.31
CA GLY A 17 30.48 -25.93 -9.14
C GLY A 17 29.74 -25.38 -10.36
N ALA A 18 30.25 -25.64 -11.57
CA ALA A 18 29.63 -25.23 -12.81
C ALA A 18 28.25 -25.90 -13.00
N ALA A 19 28.14 -27.20 -12.72
CA ALA A 19 26.86 -27.93 -12.79
C ALA A 19 25.84 -27.37 -11.78
N GLY A 20 26.27 -27.08 -10.55
CA GLY A 20 25.42 -26.46 -9.53
C GLY A 20 24.91 -25.07 -9.94
N LEU A 21 25.79 -24.23 -10.50
CA LEU A 21 25.40 -22.91 -11.01
C LEU A 21 24.40 -23.03 -12.16
N LEU A 22 24.61 -23.98 -13.08
CA LEU A 22 23.73 -24.20 -14.22
C LEU A 22 22.32 -24.66 -13.78
N LEU A 23 22.25 -25.55 -12.77
CA LEU A 23 20.98 -25.94 -12.16
C LEU A 23 20.27 -24.78 -11.47
N LEU A 24 21.02 -23.89 -10.79
CA LEU A 24 20.45 -22.72 -10.13
C LEU A 24 19.88 -21.73 -11.15
N VAL A 25 20.63 -21.43 -12.22
CA VAL A 25 20.16 -20.55 -13.32
C VAL A 25 18.97 -21.16 -14.04
N MET A 26 19.00 -22.46 -14.32
CA MET A 26 17.88 -23.18 -14.94
C MET A 26 16.64 -23.15 -14.05
N GLY A 27 16.80 -23.38 -12.74
CA GLY A 27 15.71 -23.30 -11.76
C GLY A 27 15.09 -21.90 -11.69
N ALA A 28 15.93 -20.85 -11.73
CA ALA A 28 15.46 -19.47 -11.77
C ALA A 28 14.72 -19.14 -13.08
N ALA A 29 15.22 -19.65 -14.22
CA ALA A 29 14.63 -19.44 -15.54
C ALA A 29 13.31 -20.22 -15.74
N LEU A 30 13.19 -21.42 -15.16
CA LEU A 30 11.96 -22.23 -15.22
C LEU A 30 10.90 -21.80 -14.20
N ARG A 31 11.24 -20.96 -13.22
CA ARG A 31 10.33 -20.49 -12.17
C ARG A 31 8.97 -19.98 -12.70
N PRO A 32 8.88 -19.06 -13.69
CA PRO A 32 7.59 -18.56 -14.18
C PRO A 32 6.74 -19.62 -14.91
N VAL A 33 7.34 -20.72 -15.38
CA VAL A 33 6.63 -21.83 -16.05
C VAL A 33 6.08 -22.84 -15.03
N LEU A 34 6.86 -23.16 -14.00
CA LEU A 34 6.50 -24.14 -12.97
C LEU A 34 5.66 -23.54 -11.84
N ILE A 35 5.88 -22.27 -11.55
CA ILE A 35 5.13 -21.44 -10.63
C ILE A 35 4.64 -20.27 -11.48
N PRO A 36 3.51 -20.43 -12.20
CA PRO A 36 2.84 -19.28 -12.79
C PRO A 36 2.75 -18.24 -11.68
N ALA A 37 3.18 -17.01 -11.95
CA ALA A 37 2.77 -15.93 -11.08
C ALA A 37 1.25 -16.04 -11.06
N SER A 38 0.67 -16.37 -9.90
CA SER A 38 -0.71 -16.00 -9.69
C SER A 38 -0.67 -14.50 -9.90
N SER A 39 -1.17 -14.05 -11.06
CA SER A 39 -1.96 -12.86 -11.07
C SER A 39 -3.02 -13.17 -10.00
N THR A 40 -2.71 -12.84 -8.74
CA THR A 40 -3.71 -12.10 -8.01
C THR A 40 -3.94 -10.92 -8.94
N ASP A 41 -4.89 -11.08 -9.87
CA ASP A 41 -5.72 -9.98 -10.25
C ASP A 41 -6.01 -9.40 -8.88
N SER A 42 -5.33 -8.30 -8.58
CA SER A 42 -5.81 -7.47 -7.50
C SER A 42 -7.21 -7.21 -8.01
N GLU A 43 -8.20 -7.89 -7.43
CA GLU A 43 -9.44 -7.21 -7.17
C GLU A 43 -8.97 -5.96 -6.46
N GLY A 44 -8.71 -4.91 -7.27
CA GLY A 44 -8.26 -3.63 -6.76
C GLY A 44 -9.27 -3.30 -5.69
N VAL A 45 -8.79 -2.78 -4.56
CA VAL A 45 -9.69 -2.30 -3.51
C VAL A 45 -10.80 -1.53 -4.20
N SER A 46 -12.02 -2.04 -4.12
CA SER A 46 -13.17 -1.51 -4.83
C SER A 46 -14.14 -1.02 -3.77
N LEU A 47 -14.53 0.25 -3.88
CA LEU A 47 -15.48 0.88 -2.98
C LEU A 47 -16.85 0.87 -3.63
N SER A 48 -17.88 0.58 -2.85
CA SER A 48 -19.25 0.72 -3.35
C SER A 48 -19.58 2.20 -3.57
N ALA A 49 -20.64 2.48 -4.33
CA ALA A 49 -21.13 3.85 -4.47
C ALA A 49 -21.50 4.50 -3.12
N VAL A 50 -21.94 3.68 -2.15
CA VAL A 50 -22.24 4.14 -0.78
C VAL A 50 -20.96 4.53 -0.05
N ASP A 51 -19.89 3.74 -0.16
CA ASP A 51 -18.62 4.04 0.48
C ASP A 51 -17.98 5.31 -0.12
N ILE A 52 -18.08 5.49 -1.44
CA ILE A 52 -17.61 6.69 -2.15
C ILE A 52 -18.39 7.92 -1.66
N GLY A 53 -19.73 7.86 -1.67
CA GLY A 53 -20.58 8.97 -1.22
C GLY A 53 -20.33 9.31 0.25
N PHE A 54 -20.23 8.29 1.12
CA PHE A 54 -19.89 8.48 2.52
C PHE A 54 -18.53 9.18 2.69
N ALA A 55 -17.50 8.75 1.98
CA ALA A 55 -16.18 9.35 2.08
C ALA A 55 -16.14 10.80 1.57
N GLN A 56 -16.87 11.10 0.51
CA GLN A 56 -17.02 12.46 -0.02
C GLN A 56 -17.73 13.37 0.99
N ASP A 57 -18.91 12.96 1.45
CA ASP A 57 -19.75 13.79 2.32
C ASP A 57 -19.14 13.95 3.72
N MET A 58 -18.58 12.88 4.29
CA MET A 58 -17.92 12.97 5.60
C MET A 58 -16.64 13.79 5.57
N SER A 59 -15.92 13.82 4.44
CA SER A 59 -14.77 14.72 4.30
C SER A 59 -15.20 16.18 4.40
N VAL A 60 -16.28 16.58 3.71
CA VAL A 60 -16.82 17.95 3.75
C VAL A 60 -17.41 18.27 5.12
N HIS A 61 -18.16 17.34 5.72
CA HIS A 61 -18.71 17.50 7.07
C HIS A 61 -17.60 17.69 8.12
N HIS A 62 -16.49 16.97 8.02
CA HIS A 62 -15.34 17.15 8.90
C HIS A 62 -14.62 18.49 8.69
N GLU A 63 -14.54 18.99 7.45
CA GLU A 63 -14.01 20.33 7.18
C GLU A 63 -14.84 21.42 7.87
N GLN A 64 -16.16 21.26 7.96
CA GLN A 64 -17.02 22.17 8.72
C GLN A 64 -16.69 22.15 10.23
N ALA A 65 -16.43 20.98 10.80
CA ALA A 65 -16.05 20.88 12.21
C ALA A 65 -14.68 21.51 12.50
N LEU A 66 -13.74 21.41 11.57
CA LEU A 66 -12.47 22.14 11.62
C LEU A 66 -12.70 23.64 11.61
N PHE A 67 -13.55 24.13 10.71
CA PHE A 67 -13.91 25.55 10.65
C PHE A 67 -14.47 26.05 11.98
N ILE A 68 -15.44 25.34 12.58
CA ILE A 68 -16.00 25.71 13.89
C ILE A 68 -14.92 25.70 14.97
N SER A 69 -14.10 24.66 15.02
CA SER A 69 -13.09 24.47 16.08
C SER A 69 -11.95 25.49 16.01
N GLN A 70 -11.60 25.96 14.81
CA GLN A 70 -10.55 26.96 14.59
C GLN A 70 -11.04 28.40 14.82
N ASN A 71 -12.36 28.62 14.82
CA ASN A 71 -12.97 29.95 14.98
C ASN A 71 -13.60 30.14 16.37
N LEU A 72 -13.06 29.46 17.39
CA LEU A 72 -13.44 29.71 18.78
C LEU A 72 -12.99 31.10 19.24
N ASP A 73 -13.75 31.71 20.15
CA ASP A 73 -13.39 32.98 20.80
C ASP A 73 -12.14 32.81 21.68
N ASP A 74 -11.31 33.84 21.80
CA ASP A 74 -10.09 33.79 22.62
C ASP A 74 -10.38 33.51 24.12
N ASN A 75 -11.60 33.77 24.58
CA ASN A 75 -12.00 33.65 25.98
C ASN A 75 -12.78 32.36 26.31
N VAL A 76 -12.78 31.32 25.44
CA VAL A 76 -13.46 30.06 25.78
C VAL A 76 -12.84 29.38 27.00
N SER A 77 -13.62 28.56 27.70
CA SER A 77 -13.09 27.80 28.83
C SER A 77 -11.98 26.83 28.39
N PRO A 78 -10.95 26.57 29.22
CA PRO A 78 -9.86 25.66 28.86
C PRO A 78 -10.33 24.26 28.42
N VAL A 79 -11.46 23.79 28.96
CA VAL A 79 -12.07 22.50 28.60
C VAL A 79 -12.58 22.51 27.15
N VAL A 80 -13.25 23.58 26.74
CA VAL A 80 -13.76 23.72 25.36
C VAL A 80 -12.60 23.86 24.38
N TYR A 81 -11.56 24.63 24.74
CA TYR A 81 -10.35 24.73 23.92
C TYR A 81 -9.69 23.36 23.71
N GLN A 82 -9.53 22.57 24.78
CA GLN A 82 -8.98 21.22 24.68
C GLN A 82 -9.82 20.29 23.81
N LEU A 83 -11.14 20.38 23.89
CA LEU A 83 -12.05 19.63 23.03
C LEU A 83 -11.87 20.01 21.55
N ALA A 84 -11.78 21.30 21.23
CA ALA A 84 -11.54 21.76 19.87
C ALA A 84 -10.21 21.25 19.30
N GLN A 85 -9.14 21.25 20.10
CA GLN A 85 -7.86 20.68 19.68
C GLN A 85 -7.95 19.17 19.38
N GLN A 86 -8.75 18.43 20.15
CA GLN A 86 -9.00 17.02 19.88
C GLN A 86 -9.82 16.80 18.60
N ILE A 87 -10.85 17.63 18.38
CA ILE A 87 -11.68 17.61 17.17
C ILE A 87 -10.81 17.86 15.94
N ILE A 88 -9.98 18.93 15.97
CA ILE A 88 -9.07 19.26 14.86
C ILE A 88 -8.14 18.09 14.58
N ALA A 89 -7.48 17.53 15.60
CA ALA A 89 -6.53 16.44 15.42
C ALA A 89 -7.17 15.18 14.83
N LYS A 90 -8.35 14.77 15.34
CA LYS A 90 -9.04 13.55 14.89
C LYS A 90 -9.64 13.73 13.49
N GLN A 91 -10.40 14.78 13.29
CA GLN A 91 -11.13 14.97 12.04
C GLN A 91 -10.19 15.31 10.87
N THR A 92 -9.04 15.96 11.12
CA THR A 92 -8.01 16.12 10.08
C THR A 92 -7.43 14.77 9.61
N ALA A 93 -7.19 13.85 10.54
CA ALA A 93 -6.70 12.51 10.21
C ALA A 93 -7.75 11.68 9.46
N GLU A 94 -9.03 11.82 9.84
CA GLU A 94 -10.16 11.17 9.17
C GLU A 94 -10.36 11.72 7.76
N ILE A 95 -10.29 13.03 7.54
CA ILE A 95 -10.31 13.65 6.19
C ILE A 95 -9.21 13.04 5.31
N GLY A 96 -7.98 12.93 5.81
CA GLY A 96 -6.87 12.34 5.07
C GLY A 96 -7.11 10.88 4.69
N THR A 97 -7.71 10.11 5.60
CA THR A 97 -8.07 8.71 5.37
C THR A 97 -9.14 8.55 4.30
N LEU A 98 -10.25 9.29 4.43
CA LEU A 98 -11.39 9.24 3.51
C LEU A 98 -10.97 9.67 2.09
N ARG A 99 -10.22 10.77 1.97
CA ARG A 99 -9.68 11.22 0.68
C ARG A 99 -8.66 10.23 0.11
N GLY A 100 -7.85 9.62 0.96
CA GLY A 100 -6.91 8.57 0.54
C GLY A 100 -7.62 7.36 -0.07
N TRP A 101 -8.76 6.95 0.48
CA TRP A 101 -9.58 5.88 -0.08
C TRP A 101 -10.16 6.25 -1.45
N LEU A 102 -10.64 7.47 -1.62
CA LEU A 102 -11.14 7.96 -2.91
C LEU A 102 -10.04 7.98 -3.97
N MET A 103 -8.84 8.45 -3.61
CA MET A 103 -7.67 8.45 -4.51
C MET A 103 -7.22 7.04 -4.89
N LEU A 104 -7.34 6.06 -3.99
CA LEU A 104 -6.96 4.68 -4.26
C LEU A 104 -7.80 4.04 -5.37
N VAL A 105 -9.05 4.48 -5.51
CA VAL A 105 -10.01 3.96 -6.51
C VAL A 105 -10.29 4.94 -7.65
N ASP A 106 -9.49 6.00 -7.78
CA ASP A 106 -9.65 7.07 -8.78
C ASP A 106 -11.03 7.73 -8.78
N ALA A 107 -11.65 7.86 -7.60
CA ALA A 107 -12.93 8.55 -7.42
C ALA A 107 -12.73 10.06 -7.15
N PRO A 108 -13.70 10.92 -7.53
CA PRO A 108 -13.67 12.34 -7.17
C PRO A 108 -13.63 12.56 -5.65
N LEU A 109 -12.93 13.60 -5.20
CA LEU A 109 -12.81 13.93 -3.76
C LEU A 109 -14.08 14.54 -3.14
N SER A 110 -15.04 14.93 -3.96
CA SER A 110 -16.31 15.55 -3.54
C SER A 110 -17.44 15.10 -4.45
N SER A 111 -18.66 15.01 -3.90
CA SER A 111 -19.87 14.75 -4.67
C SER A 111 -20.29 15.99 -5.47
N ALA A 112 -20.91 15.78 -6.64
CA ALA A 112 -21.57 16.83 -7.41
C ALA A 112 -22.94 17.20 -6.80
N ASP A 113 -23.57 16.25 -6.12
CA ASP A 113 -24.83 16.42 -5.39
C ASP A 113 -24.54 16.08 -3.91
N PRO A 114 -24.11 17.07 -3.10
CA PRO A 114 -23.97 16.90 -1.66
C PRO A 114 -25.33 16.61 -1.03
N MET A 115 -25.36 15.67 -0.08
CA MET A 115 -26.57 15.34 0.69
C MET A 115 -26.94 16.42 1.71
#